data_AF-G2KMQ2-F1
#
_entry.id   AF-G2KMQ2-F1
#
_cell.length_a   1.000
_cell.length_b   1.000
_cell.length_c   1.000
_cell.angle_alpha   90.00
_cell.angle_beta   90.00
_cell.angle_gamma   90.00
#
_symmetry.space_group_name_H-M   'P 1'
#
loop_
_entity.id
_entity.type
_entity.pdbx_description
1 polymer ?
#
loop_
_entity_poly.entity_id
_entity_poly.type
_entity_poly.pdbx_seq_one_letter_code
_entity_poly.pdbx_strand_id
1 'polypeptide(L)'
;MCAGAKASGMADTVFTGTASGDFMVMQGDLQHMTMTLTNPYTGETVNINDVYKVNNAAYDGLGGTDALLMSEHGDMLLIKDADGDQTLKNIEQIIAGDGGDVIVLADAEIQYGNVAIDGGGSGDIIWSNNGNDTIFALDGNDIVDGGGGLDKIYGGWGSDYLRGGNGDDIIYGGSRSDTEAEYHTVSTYEKFFTVTHSFPTLNEGVQITPQQQAYLGYPSGETIVTFTTTATLKFVSTDAGYKNTVGVYTVDPDGTIRNADFAFMNARATASGTSHEFEVSGAVGVQIGLFMIANGYNANGGYGGIDMNTGTLNFYYNYGQADQRLAKVTDDGDNVSLIWSDGTTDKLIAGTIYHSSASDGSSSLNRDDNIHVITGLANAGDNTTLRLGFEDQDHLGDADFNDVIVDLQVETQVVETILRPDDDILYGDAGNDTLYGGFGNDVLNGGTGSDHLYGGQGADTFVFDNMDGFVDTVHDFKASEGDVLDISDILSGYDAGVDDITDFLKFVQNGSNVDLYVNADGDSGGAFDRVAVIVGGVGGASVQDLLDGGAIVAAQTAV
;
A
#
# COMPACT_ATOMS: atom_id res chain seq x y z
N MET A 1 10.22 16.51 29.70
CA MET A 1 11.51 15.95 30.14
C MET A 1 11.44 14.44 30.02
N CYS A 2 12.00 13.89 28.94
CA CYS A 2 11.98 12.46 28.64
C CYS A 2 12.99 11.72 29.54
N ALA A 3 12.51 10.72 30.27
CA ALA A 3 13.35 9.74 30.95
C ALA A 3 12.88 8.35 30.51
N GLY A 4 13.52 7.80 29.48
CA GLY A 4 13.16 6.47 28.99
C GLY A 4 13.99 5.92 27.82
N ALA A 5 14.54 6.78 26.96
CA ALA A 5 15.22 6.33 25.74
C ALA A 5 16.73 6.62 25.78
N LYS A 6 17.53 5.88 26.55
CA LYS A 6 18.99 5.83 26.31
C LYS A 6 19.66 4.61 26.93
N ALA A 7 20.46 3.91 26.14
CA ALA A 7 21.76 3.45 26.61
C ALA A 7 22.69 4.68 26.63
N SER A 8 23.36 4.96 27.75
CA SER A 8 24.18 6.18 27.91
C SER A 8 25.38 6.22 26.95
N GLY A 9 25.62 7.37 26.30
CA GLY A 9 26.92 7.77 25.77
C GLY A 9 27.27 7.39 24.31
N MET A 10 26.42 7.69 23.31
CA MET A 10 26.73 7.38 21.91
C MET A 10 26.29 8.43 20.88
N ALA A 11 26.61 9.71 21.10
CA ALA A 11 26.77 10.66 19.99
C ALA A 11 28.24 10.64 19.51
N ASP A 12 28.79 9.48 19.13
CA ASP A 12 30.18 9.41 18.62
C ASP A 12 30.25 9.38 17.08
N THR A 13 29.14 9.03 16.40
CA THR A 13 29.08 9.03 14.94
C THR A 13 28.32 10.27 14.45
N VAL A 14 29.05 11.16 13.78
CA VAL A 14 28.49 12.33 13.10
C VAL A 14 28.72 12.16 11.60
N PHE A 15 27.64 12.20 10.83
CA PHE A 15 27.67 12.26 9.37
C PHE A 15 27.59 13.72 8.95
N THR A 16 28.69 14.24 8.42
CA THR A 16 28.76 15.61 7.90
C THR A 16 28.79 15.59 6.39
N GLY A 17 27.91 16.36 5.78
CA GLY A 17 27.88 16.62 4.35
C GLY A 17 29.00 17.55 3.89
N THR A 18 28.76 18.23 2.78
CA THR A 18 29.66 19.08 2.03
C THR A 18 29.01 20.45 1.81
N ALA A 19 29.54 21.27 0.91
CA ALA A 19 28.90 22.54 0.54
C ALA A 19 27.98 22.40 -0.69
N SER A 20 27.61 21.17 -1.05
CA SER A 20 26.71 20.81 -2.14
C SER A 20 25.67 19.85 -1.59
N GLY A 21 24.53 19.67 -2.29
CA GLY A 21 23.50 18.74 -1.83
C GLY A 21 24.00 17.30 -1.71
N ASP A 22 23.75 16.71 -0.55
CA ASP A 22 24.18 15.40 -0.13
C ASP A 22 22.99 14.49 0.15
N PHE A 23 23.27 13.19 0.06
CA PHE A 23 22.30 12.14 0.34
C PHE A 23 22.82 11.29 1.51
N MET A 24 22.09 11.28 2.61
CA MET A 24 22.42 10.57 3.84
C MET A 24 21.40 9.46 4.09
N VAL A 25 21.84 8.39 4.75
CA VAL A 25 20.96 7.27 5.12
C VAL A 25 20.94 7.14 6.63
N MET A 26 19.75 7.11 7.21
CA MET A 26 19.56 7.00 8.64
C MET A 26 20.11 5.66 9.15
N GLN A 27 21.14 5.79 9.97
CA GLN A 27 21.68 4.72 10.80
C GLN A 27 20.88 4.62 12.11
N GLY A 28 20.64 3.38 12.51
CA GLY A 28 19.88 3.04 13.69
C GLY A 28 19.77 1.53 13.83
N ASP A 29 19.56 1.07 15.05
CA ASP A 29 19.20 -0.32 15.36
C ASP A 29 17.73 -0.38 15.74
N LEU A 30 17.05 -1.48 15.42
CA LEU A 30 15.69 -1.76 15.89
C LEU A 30 15.67 -1.86 17.41
N GLN A 31 14.82 -1.07 18.04
CA GLN A 31 14.65 -0.98 19.49
C GLN A 31 13.17 -0.94 19.83
N HIS A 32 12.76 -1.69 20.85
CA HIS A 32 11.42 -1.54 21.41
C HIS A 32 11.38 -0.27 22.25
N MET A 33 10.58 0.70 21.80
CA MET A 33 10.37 1.98 22.45
C MET A 33 9.11 1.94 23.31
N THR A 34 9.21 2.36 24.56
CA THR A 34 8.07 2.59 25.44
C THR A 34 8.19 3.99 26.03
N MET A 35 7.46 4.96 25.48
CA MET A 35 7.55 6.36 25.90
C MET A 35 6.24 7.12 25.64
N THR A 36 6.15 8.32 26.20
CA THR A 36 5.12 9.29 25.85
C THR A 36 5.81 10.48 25.19
N LEU A 37 5.50 10.72 23.91
CA LEU A 37 5.87 11.93 23.21
C LEU A 37 4.90 13.04 23.62
N THR A 38 5.39 14.27 23.65
CA THR A 38 4.56 15.45 23.92
C THR A 38 4.91 16.51 22.89
N ASN A 39 3.93 16.93 22.11
CA ASN A 39 4.10 17.98 21.14
C ASN A 39 4.33 19.30 21.90
N PRO A 40 5.46 20.00 21.71
CA PRO A 40 5.78 21.20 22.46
C PRO A 40 4.92 22.42 22.07
N TYR A 41 4.25 22.40 20.92
CA TYR A 41 3.41 23.49 20.42
C TYR A 41 1.98 23.37 20.96
N THR A 42 1.42 22.16 20.96
CA THR A 42 0.01 21.92 21.33
C THR A 42 -0.15 21.33 22.75
N GLY A 43 0.90 20.69 23.27
CA GLY A 43 0.84 19.92 24.53
C GLY A 43 0.20 18.55 24.39
N GLU A 44 -0.21 18.15 23.19
CA GLU A 44 -0.76 16.82 22.92
C GLU A 44 0.27 15.72 23.16
N THR A 45 -0.22 14.54 23.50
CA THR A 45 0.65 13.42 23.86
C THR A 45 0.32 12.16 23.09
N VAL A 46 1.35 11.49 22.59
CA VAL A 46 1.23 10.18 21.94
C VAL A 46 2.03 9.15 22.72
N ASN A 47 1.40 8.03 23.04
CA ASN A 47 2.07 6.93 23.72
C ASN A 47 2.63 5.96 22.69
N ILE A 48 3.95 5.81 22.70
CA ILE A 48 4.68 4.86 21.86
C ILE A 48 4.94 3.58 22.66
N ASN A 49 4.58 2.44 22.08
CA ASN A 49 4.90 1.12 22.60
C ASN A 49 5.14 0.11 21.47
N ASP A 50 6.08 0.42 20.58
CA ASP A 50 6.39 -0.42 19.41
C ASP A 50 7.91 -0.47 19.13
N VAL A 51 8.30 -1.28 18.14
CA VAL A 51 9.68 -1.44 17.71
C VAL A 51 9.99 -0.48 16.57
N TYR A 52 10.94 0.43 16.82
CA TYR A 52 11.42 1.39 15.82
C TYR A 52 12.91 1.26 15.61
N LYS A 53 13.36 1.55 14.40
CA LYS A 53 14.77 1.82 14.13
C LYS A 53 15.04 3.28 14.50
N VAL A 54 15.67 3.47 15.65
CA VAL A 54 15.85 4.80 16.25
C VAL A 54 17.14 5.44 15.75
N ASN A 55 17.09 6.72 15.38
CA ASN A 55 18.28 7.44 14.94
C ASN A 55 19.33 7.49 16.07
N ASN A 56 20.50 6.89 15.84
CA ASN A 56 21.58 6.82 16.84
C ASN A 56 22.84 7.60 16.42
N ALA A 57 22.75 8.39 15.36
CA ALA A 57 23.82 9.24 14.85
C ALA A 57 23.31 10.68 14.68
N ALA A 58 24.26 11.62 14.61
CA ALA A 58 23.97 13.00 14.24
C ALA A 58 24.25 13.22 12.75
N TYR A 59 23.42 14.03 12.10
CA TYR A 59 23.52 14.39 10.68
C TYR A 59 23.58 15.91 10.55
N ASP A 60 24.54 16.38 9.75
CA ASP A 60 24.73 17.79 9.43
C ASP A 60 25.02 17.92 7.94
N GLY A 61 24.03 18.34 7.13
CA GLY A 61 24.20 18.52 5.68
C GLY A 61 25.17 19.64 5.29
N LEU A 62 25.44 20.56 6.23
CA LEU A 62 26.18 21.80 6.05
C LEU A 62 25.52 22.77 5.06
N GLY A 63 25.79 22.65 3.77
CA GLY A 63 25.25 23.60 2.79
C GLY A 63 24.90 22.91 1.49
N GLY A 64 23.77 23.27 0.91
CA GLY A 64 23.23 22.54 -0.23
C GLY A 64 21.74 22.39 -0.07
N THR A 65 21.19 21.36 -0.69
CA THR A 65 19.87 20.83 -0.37
C THR A 65 20.11 19.36 -0.08
N ASP A 66 19.99 19.00 1.18
CA ASP A 66 20.43 17.72 1.70
C ASP A 66 19.23 16.85 2.04
N ALA A 67 19.35 15.55 1.76
CA ALA A 67 18.30 14.57 1.97
C ALA A 67 18.74 13.49 2.97
N LEU A 68 17.86 13.15 3.91
CA LEU A 68 17.99 12.01 4.80
C LEU A 68 16.94 10.95 4.42
N LEU A 69 17.42 9.78 4.00
CA LEU A 69 16.58 8.61 3.72
C LEU A 69 16.55 7.68 4.94
N MET A 70 15.35 7.33 5.40
CA MET A 70 15.10 6.33 6.43
C MET A 70 14.94 4.94 5.76
N SER A 71 14.35 3.95 6.42
CA SER A 71 14.24 2.59 5.89
C SER A 71 12.79 2.16 5.72
N GLU A 72 12.57 1.05 5.02
CA GLU A 72 11.22 0.46 4.86
C GLU A 72 10.67 -0.20 6.16
N HIS A 73 11.22 0.15 7.32
CA HIS A 73 10.80 -0.31 8.63
C HIS A 73 10.32 0.90 9.42
N GLY A 74 9.47 0.70 10.43
CA GLY A 74 9.18 1.77 11.38
C GLY A 74 10.47 2.37 11.94
N ASP A 75 10.76 3.61 11.61
CA ASP A 75 11.91 4.41 12.01
C ASP A 75 11.43 5.52 12.96
N MET A 76 12.30 5.90 13.90
CA MET A 76 12.05 7.02 14.81
C MET A 76 13.18 8.02 14.68
N LEU A 77 12.87 9.17 14.09
CA LEU A 77 13.77 10.29 13.88
C LEU A 77 13.42 11.43 14.86
N LEU A 78 14.30 11.64 15.84
CA LEU A 78 14.18 12.73 16.81
C LEU A 78 15.25 13.78 16.56
N ILE A 79 14.88 15.07 16.60
CA ILE A 79 15.80 16.22 16.44
C ILE A 79 16.79 16.40 17.60
N LYS A 80 16.46 15.85 18.77
CA LYS A 80 17.33 15.79 19.94
C LYS A 80 17.56 14.35 20.35
N ASP A 81 18.76 14.08 20.82
CA ASP A 81 19.01 12.87 21.58
C ASP A 81 18.49 13.00 23.03
N ALA A 82 18.51 11.91 23.80
CA ALA A 82 18.07 11.94 25.20
C ALA A 82 19.02 12.63 26.20
N ASP A 83 20.15 13.19 25.76
CA ASP A 83 20.98 14.12 26.57
C ASP A 83 20.57 15.57 26.26
N GLY A 84 19.72 15.78 25.25
CA GLY A 84 19.20 17.07 24.79
C GLY A 84 20.00 17.69 23.65
N ASP A 85 21.01 16.99 23.13
CA ASP A 85 21.87 17.49 22.07
C ASP A 85 21.17 17.34 20.71
N GLN A 86 21.23 18.39 19.89
CA GLN A 86 20.65 18.40 18.54
C GLN A 86 21.38 17.40 17.62
N THR A 87 20.63 16.46 17.06
CA THR A 87 21.11 15.37 16.20
C THR A 87 20.87 15.63 14.72
N LEU A 88 19.97 16.53 14.35
CA LEU A 88 19.67 16.85 12.96
C LEU A 88 19.96 18.32 12.68
N LYS A 89 20.69 18.63 11.60
CA LYS A 89 21.04 20.00 11.16
C LYS A 89 21.15 20.06 9.64
N ASN A 90 20.66 21.16 9.05
CA ASN A 90 20.83 21.44 7.62
C ASN A 90 20.43 20.25 6.73
N ILE A 91 19.32 19.58 7.05
CA ILE A 91 18.69 18.58 6.18
C ILE A 91 17.34 19.15 5.79
N GLU A 92 17.16 19.44 4.50
CA GLU A 92 15.96 20.07 3.97
C GLU A 92 14.94 19.04 3.45
N GLN A 93 15.35 17.78 3.28
CA GLN A 93 14.47 16.70 2.82
C GLN A 93 14.58 15.46 3.72
N ILE A 94 13.45 14.96 4.19
CA ILE A 94 13.35 13.71 4.94
C ILE A 94 12.42 12.77 4.16
N ILE A 95 12.86 11.53 3.96
CA ILE A 95 12.12 10.49 3.24
C ILE A 95 12.05 9.27 4.15
N ALA A 96 10.86 8.97 4.67
CA ALA A 96 10.64 7.96 5.71
C ALA A 96 10.68 6.53 5.14
N GLY A 97 9.80 6.21 4.19
CA GLY A 97 9.70 4.90 3.54
C GLY A 97 8.36 4.24 3.86
N ASP A 98 8.20 2.93 3.59
CA ASP A 98 6.88 2.27 3.74
C ASP A 98 6.50 1.91 5.22
N GLY A 99 7.35 2.25 6.19
CA GLY A 99 7.15 1.91 7.61
C GLY A 99 6.31 2.96 8.33
N GLY A 100 5.53 2.55 9.34
CA GLY A 100 4.87 3.52 10.24
C GLY A 100 5.91 4.23 11.09
N ASP A 101 6.21 5.47 10.73
CA ASP A 101 7.36 6.23 11.16
C ASP A 101 7.01 7.32 12.17
N VAL A 102 8.01 7.73 12.94
CA VAL A 102 7.89 8.81 13.91
C VAL A 102 8.96 9.86 13.65
N ILE A 103 8.56 10.99 13.09
CA ILE A 103 9.44 12.12 12.79
C ILE A 103 9.08 13.27 13.72
N VAL A 104 9.99 13.63 14.62
CA VAL A 104 9.79 14.72 15.57
C VAL A 104 10.90 15.76 15.40
N LEU A 105 10.58 16.80 14.66
CA LEU A 105 11.36 18.03 14.52
C LEU A 105 10.88 19.14 15.45
N ALA A 106 9.65 19.01 15.97
CA ALA A 106 9.06 19.94 16.91
C ALA A 106 9.91 20.07 18.18
N ASP A 107 10.38 21.29 18.43
CA ASP A 107 11.14 21.62 19.63
C ASP A 107 10.92 23.09 20.02
N ALA A 108 10.91 23.35 21.34
CA ALA A 108 10.68 24.69 21.87
C ALA A 108 11.92 25.61 21.80
N GLU A 109 13.12 25.03 21.61
CA GLU A 109 14.40 25.76 21.65
C GLU A 109 15.12 25.75 20.30
N ILE A 110 14.98 24.68 19.51
CA ILE A 110 15.62 24.52 18.21
C ILE A 110 14.73 25.11 17.12
N GLN A 111 15.29 26.02 16.32
CA GLN A 111 14.71 26.46 15.06
C GLN A 111 15.39 25.70 13.93
N TYR A 112 14.67 24.75 13.33
CA TYR A 112 15.22 23.85 12.32
C TYR A 112 15.13 24.45 10.91
N GLY A 113 14.10 25.27 10.65
CA GLY A 113 13.87 25.93 9.37
C GLY A 113 13.04 25.05 8.44
N ASN A 114 12.86 25.50 7.21
CA ASN A 114 11.95 24.85 6.26
C ASN A 114 12.44 23.44 5.88
N VAL A 115 11.54 22.47 5.94
CA VAL A 115 11.79 21.08 5.58
C VAL A 115 10.68 20.55 4.65
N ALA A 116 11.06 19.67 3.73
CA ALA A 116 10.14 18.81 3.01
C ALA A 116 10.18 17.41 3.60
N ILE A 117 9.03 16.88 4.00
CA ILE A 117 8.91 15.55 4.62
C ILE A 117 8.02 14.69 3.73
N ASP A 118 8.50 13.51 3.41
CA ASP A 118 7.76 12.43 2.76
C ASP A 118 7.62 11.29 3.80
N GLY A 119 6.42 11.10 4.32
CA GLY A 119 6.05 10.07 5.31
C GLY A 119 6.10 8.67 4.72
N GLY A 120 5.77 8.54 3.43
CA GLY A 120 5.92 7.30 2.69
C GLY A 120 4.65 6.46 2.72
N GLY A 121 4.61 5.40 3.51
CA GLY A 121 3.40 4.58 3.60
C GLY A 121 3.23 3.98 4.98
N SER A 122 2.00 3.53 5.28
CA SER A 122 1.53 3.21 6.63
C SER A 122 1.25 4.48 7.45
N GLY A 123 0.54 4.34 8.58
CA GLY A 123 0.23 5.49 9.44
C GLY A 123 1.46 6.02 10.17
N ASP A 124 1.74 7.31 9.97
CA ASP A 124 2.91 8.03 10.48
C ASP A 124 2.56 9.05 11.56
N ILE A 125 3.58 9.43 12.34
CA ILE A 125 3.52 10.58 13.25
C ILE A 125 4.58 11.58 12.82
N ILE A 126 4.16 12.73 12.30
CA ILE A 126 5.03 13.78 11.79
C ILE A 126 4.74 15.07 12.54
N TRP A 127 5.65 15.47 13.42
CA TRP A 127 5.63 16.78 14.07
C TRP A 127 6.79 17.62 13.54
N SER A 128 6.47 18.54 12.64
CA SER A 128 7.45 19.41 12.00
C SER A 128 7.85 20.58 12.92
N ASN A 129 8.33 21.70 12.38
CA ASN A 129 8.96 22.75 13.17
C ASN A 129 8.37 24.13 12.88
N ASN A 130 8.97 25.19 13.41
CA ASN A 130 8.51 26.56 13.15
C ASN A 130 8.94 27.10 11.76
N GLY A 131 9.20 26.22 10.78
CA GLY A 131 9.60 26.57 9.42
C GLY A 131 8.41 26.53 8.47
N ASN A 132 8.54 27.09 7.27
CA ASN A 132 7.50 26.92 6.25
C ASN A 132 7.74 25.59 5.54
N ASP A 133 7.04 24.57 5.98
CA ASP A 133 7.30 23.18 5.67
C ASP A 133 6.38 22.65 4.57
N THR A 134 6.77 21.54 3.95
CA THR A 134 5.92 20.83 3.00
C THR A 134 5.92 19.36 3.37
N ILE A 135 4.76 18.86 3.77
CA ILE A 135 4.60 17.52 4.32
C ILE A 135 3.68 16.72 3.40
N PHE A 136 4.17 15.59 2.93
CA PHE A 136 3.40 14.57 2.24
C PHE A 136 3.33 13.36 3.16
N ALA A 137 2.20 13.14 3.82
CA ALA A 137 2.02 11.98 4.71
C ALA A 137 1.81 10.69 3.89
N LEU A 138 1.07 10.82 2.78
CA LEU A 138 0.84 9.81 1.73
C LEU A 138 -0.18 8.74 2.12
N ASP A 139 0.21 7.48 2.30
CA ASP A 139 -0.77 6.41 2.54
C ASP A 139 -0.76 6.01 4.01
N GLY A 140 -1.88 6.06 4.71
CA GLY A 140 -1.89 5.73 6.12
C GLY A 140 -3.01 6.42 6.86
N ASN A 141 -3.10 6.18 8.16
CA ASN A 141 -3.87 7.09 9.00
C ASN A 141 -2.84 7.90 9.76
N ASP A 142 -2.60 9.12 9.29
CA ASP A 142 -1.45 9.91 9.69
C ASP A 142 -1.80 10.91 10.79
N ILE A 143 -0.80 11.24 11.62
CA ILE A 143 -0.89 12.31 12.61
C ILE A 143 0.18 13.34 12.25
N VAL A 144 -0.26 14.47 11.67
CA VAL A 144 0.63 15.52 11.19
C VAL A 144 0.38 16.83 11.93
N ASP A 145 1.47 17.45 12.37
CA ASP A 145 1.49 18.82 12.87
C ASP A 145 2.58 19.61 12.12
N GLY A 146 2.18 20.64 11.36
CA GLY A 146 3.07 21.54 10.63
C GLY A 146 3.95 22.39 11.55
N GLY A 147 3.46 22.68 12.76
CA GLY A 147 4.15 23.46 13.77
C GLY A 147 3.84 24.94 13.64
N GLY A 148 4.67 25.69 12.94
CA GLY A 148 4.31 27.06 12.62
C GLY A 148 5.13 27.56 11.45
N GLY A 149 4.64 28.52 10.71
CA GLY A 149 5.22 28.82 9.41
C GLY A 149 4.12 29.14 8.43
N LEU A 150 4.33 28.78 7.17
CA LEU A 150 3.27 28.75 6.17
C LEU A 150 3.39 27.38 5.54
N ASP A 151 2.63 26.45 6.08
CA ASP A 151 2.83 25.03 5.87
C ASP A 151 1.92 24.52 4.77
N LYS A 152 2.40 23.48 4.08
CA LYS A 152 1.62 22.74 3.10
C LYS A 152 1.58 21.28 3.49
N ILE A 153 0.41 20.83 3.87
CA ILE A 153 0.19 19.47 4.36
C ILE A 153 -0.71 18.73 3.38
N TYR A 154 -0.26 17.55 2.96
CA TYR A 154 -1.03 16.61 2.17
C TYR A 154 -1.13 15.31 2.99
N GLY A 155 -2.32 15.01 3.51
CA GLY A 155 -2.62 13.76 4.22
C GLY A 155 -2.49 12.58 3.27
N GLY A 156 -3.42 12.45 2.33
CA GLY A 156 -3.28 11.55 1.19
C GLY A 156 -4.38 10.50 1.14
N TRP A 157 -4.08 9.26 1.50
CA TRP A 157 -5.04 8.17 1.57
C TRP A 157 -5.14 7.67 3.00
N GLY A 158 -6.35 7.36 3.43
CA GLY A 158 -6.68 6.95 4.80
C GLY A 158 -7.14 8.12 5.65
N SER A 159 -7.59 7.83 6.87
CA SER A 159 -8.21 8.81 7.76
C SER A 159 -7.16 9.53 8.58
N ASP A 160 -6.94 10.81 8.27
CA ASP A 160 -5.83 11.59 8.78
C ASP A 160 -6.25 12.55 9.90
N TYR A 161 -5.28 12.87 10.76
CA TYR A 161 -5.33 13.95 11.74
C TYR A 161 -4.27 14.99 11.38
N LEU A 162 -4.70 16.10 10.78
CA LEU A 162 -3.82 17.10 10.21
C LEU A 162 -4.00 18.43 10.92
N ARG A 163 -2.88 19.04 11.34
CA ARG A 163 -2.84 20.36 11.95
C ARG A 163 -1.80 21.24 11.27
N GLY A 164 -2.21 22.43 10.82
CA GLY A 164 -1.34 23.46 10.25
C GLY A 164 -0.43 24.05 11.31
N GLY A 165 -1.04 24.62 12.36
CA GLY A 165 -0.34 25.18 13.50
C GLY A 165 -0.36 26.71 13.46
N ASN A 166 0.75 27.36 13.79
CA ASN A 166 0.79 28.83 13.74
C ASN A 166 1.23 29.35 12.37
N GLY A 167 0.33 30.00 11.64
CA GLY A 167 0.57 30.80 10.45
C GLY A 167 -0.44 30.48 9.36
N ASP A 168 -0.37 31.15 8.20
CA ASP A 168 -1.33 30.91 7.11
C ASP A 168 -0.99 29.62 6.34
N ASP A 169 -1.73 28.56 6.60
CA ASP A 169 -1.43 27.20 6.16
C ASP A 169 -2.37 26.71 5.03
N ILE A 170 -1.93 25.66 4.33
CA ILE A 170 -2.74 24.96 3.33
C ILE A 170 -2.74 23.47 3.65
N ILE A 171 -3.91 22.93 3.93
CA ILE A 171 -4.11 21.54 4.33
C ILE A 171 -5.02 20.83 3.34
N TYR A 172 -4.57 19.68 2.85
CA TYR A 172 -5.35 18.75 2.05
C TYR A 172 -5.47 17.46 2.85
N GLY A 173 -6.69 17.10 3.27
CA GLY A 173 -7.01 15.84 3.93
C GLY A 173 -6.71 14.67 3.02
N GLY A 174 -7.53 14.50 1.99
CA GLY A 174 -7.45 13.33 1.13
C GLY A 174 -7.40 13.64 -0.37
N SER A 175 -7.37 12.57 -1.17
CA SER A 175 -7.18 12.58 -2.62
C SER A 175 -7.92 13.69 -3.40
N ARG A 176 -7.22 14.83 -3.54
CA ARG A 176 -7.28 15.90 -4.54
C ARG A 176 -8.67 16.25 -5.09
N SER A 177 -9.12 17.45 -4.76
CA SER A 177 -10.36 18.01 -5.26
C SER A 177 -10.42 18.28 -6.78
N ASP A 178 -11.67 18.30 -7.26
CA ASP A 178 -12.23 18.98 -8.44
C ASP A 178 -12.13 18.29 -9.82
N THR A 179 -12.98 17.29 -10.07
CA THR A 179 -13.98 17.24 -11.17
C THR A 179 -14.52 15.82 -11.37
N GLU A 180 -15.84 15.67 -11.44
CA GLU A 180 -16.59 14.52 -11.98
C GLU A 180 -15.82 13.20 -12.20
N ALA A 181 -15.97 12.24 -11.30
CA ALA A 181 -16.67 10.99 -11.56
C ALA A 181 -16.47 10.00 -10.40
N GLU A 182 -17.49 9.19 -10.13
CA GLU A 182 -17.28 7.85 -9.59
C GLU A 182 -16.18 7.16 -10.42
N TYR A 183 -14.98 7.02 -9.87
CA TYR A 183 -13.90 6.30 -10.53
C TYR A 183 -13.78 4.89 -9.94
N HIS A 184 -14.47 3.96 -10.59
CA HIS A 184 -14.04 2.57 -10.61
C HIS A 184 -12.78 2.48 -11.50
N THR A 185 -11.58 2.42 -10.93
CA THR A 185 -10.40 2.01 -11.70
C THR A 185 -10.36 0.48 -11.77
N VAL A 186 -10.67 -0.05 -12.94
CA VAL A 186 -10.44 -1.46 -13.31
C VAL A 186 -9.01 -1.55 -13.82
N SER A 187 -8.08 -2.01 -12.99
CA SER A 187 -6.71 -2.30 -13.42
C SER A 187 -6.61 -3.76 -13.84
N THR A 188 -6.50 -4.01 -15.15
CA THR A 188 -6.26 -5.35 -15.72
C THR A 188 -4.76 -5.61 -15.84
N TYR A 189 -4.22 -6.58 -15.09
CA TYR A 189 -2.82 -6.99 -15.21
C TYR A 189 -2.70 -8.22 -16.11
N GLU A 190 -2.20 -8.02 -17.35
CA GLU A 190 -1.87 -9.11 -18.28
C GLU A 190 -0.39 -9.51 -18.17
N LYS A 191 -0.08 -10.81 -18.28
CA LYS A 191 1.31 -11.28 -18.40
C LYS A 191 1.72 -11.32 -19.88
N PHE A 192 2.72 -10.51 -20.24
CA PHE A 192 3.36 -10.57 -21.55
C PHE A 192 4.66 -11.42 -21.53
N PHE A 193 4.77 -12.37 -22.45
CA PHE A 193 5.98 -13.13 -22.75
C PHE A 193 6.86 -12.35 -23.73
N THR A 194 8.11 -12.09 -23.38
CA THR A 194 9.10 -11.45 -24.27
C THR A 194 10.09 -12.47 -24.81
N VAL A 195 10.24 -12.57 -26.12
CA VAL A 195 11.23 -13.46 -26.77
C VAL A 195 12.49 -12.65 -27.11
N THR A 196 13.47 -12.58 -26.20
CA THR A 196 14.82 -12.08 -26.52
C THR A 196 15.73 -13.23 -26.92
N HIS A 197 16.21 -13.23 -28.17
CA HIS A 197 17.23 -14.16 -28.65
C HIS A 197 18.57 -13.95 -27.92
N SER A 198 19.19 -15.09 -27.55
CA SER A 198 20.53 -15.28 -26.96
C SER A 198 20.68 -14.97 -25.45
N PHE A 199 20.81 -16.01 -24.62
CA PHE A 199 21.29 -15.92 -23.23
C PHE A 199 22.65 -16.62 -23.03
N PRO A 200 23.51 -16.13 -22.12
CA PRO A 200 24.85 -16.65 -21.88
C PRO A 200 24.84 -18.02 -21.19
N THR A 201 25.92 -18.78 -21.38
CA THR A 201 26.23 -19.97 -20.59
C THR A 201 26.49 -19.59 -19.13
N LEU A 202 25.73 -20.16 -18.19
CA LEU A 202 25.99 -20.17 -16.74
C LEU A 202 25.20 -21.35 -16.14
N ASN A 203 25.80 -22.42 -15.60
CA ASN A 203 26.31 -22.46 -14.22
C ASN A 203 25.97 -21.18 -13.45
N GLU A 204 25.02 -21.28 -12.52
CA GLU A 204 24.48 -20.22 -11.65
C GLU A 204 23.40 -19.33 -12.29
N GLY A 205 22.14 -19.65 -11.92
CA GLY A 205 21.03 -18.73 -11.65
C GLY A 205 20.80 -17.54 -12.58
N VAL A 206 19.78 -17.65 -13.43
CA VAL A 206 19.08 -16.46 -13.93
C VAL A 206 17.96 -16.13 -12.95
N GLN A 207 18.12 -15.01 -12.23
CA GLN A 207 17.07 -14.39 -11.42
C GLN A 207 15.93 -13.94 -12.34
N ILE A 208 14.73 -14.45 -12.07
CA ILE A 208 13.50 -13.90 -12.64
C ILE A 208 12.97 -12.91 -11.61
N THR A 209 13.36 -11.65 -11.76
CA THR A 209 12.71 -10.54 -11.03
C THR A 209 11.41 -10.26 -11.78
N PRO A 210 10.22 -10.40 -11.16
CA PRO A 210 9.06 -9.67 -11.65
C PRO A 210 9.51 -8.20 -11.69
N GLN A 211 9.43 -7.55 -12.85
CA GLN A 211 9.55 -6.10 -12.85
C GLN A 211 8.32 -5.56 -12.12
N GLN A 212 8.45 -5.40 -10.81
CA GLN A 212 7.89 -4.24 -10.12
C GLN A 212 8.57 -3.04 -10.78
N GLN A 213 7.93 -2.48 -11.80
CA GLN A 213 8.13 -1.07 -12.04
C GLN A 213 7.53 -0.36 -10.84
N ALA A 214 8.38 0.34 -10.11
CA ALA A 214 7.99 1.25 -9.05
C ALA A 214 6.88 2.17 -9.56
N TYR A 215 5.71 2.08 -8.94
CA TYR A 215 4.71 3.14 -8.90
C TYR A 215 4.05 3.10 -7.52
N LEU A 216 4.34 4.15 -6.75
CA LEU A 216 3.51 4.88 -5.79
C LEU A 216 2.42 4.09 -5.06
N GLY A 217 2.65 3.92 -3.76
CA GLY A 217 1.62 4.01 -2.71
C GLY A 217 0.51 2.97 -2.73
N TYR A 218 0.77 1.79 -2.15
CA TYR A 218 -0.28 0.97 -1.53
C TYR A 218 0.35 0.06 -0.45
N PRO A 219 0.32 0.43 0.84
CA PRO A 219 0.60 -0.49 1.93
C PRO A 219 -0.59 -1.43 2.12
N SER A 220 -0.27 -2.69 2.43
CA SER A 220 -1.23 -3.72 2.77
C SER A 220 -1.88 -3.41 4.13
N GLY A 221 -2.99 -2.68 4.11
CA GLY A 221 -3.77 -2.36 5.31
C GLY A 221 -5.27 -2.59 5.12
N GLU A 222 -5.86 -2.10 4.03
CA GLU A 222 -7.33 -2.07 3.90
C GLU A 222 -7.89 -2.52 2.54
N THR A 223 -7.19 -3.43 1.85
CA THR A 223 -7.73 -4.10 0.65
C THR A 223 -7.49 -5.60 0.74
N ILE A 224 -8.55 -6.42 0.77
CA ILE A 224 -8.42 -7.84 0.43
C ILE A 224 -8.23 -7.91 -1.08
N VAL A 225 -7.00 -7.70 -1.56
CA VAL A 225 -6.61 -8.18 -2.89
C VAL A 225 -6.06 -9.59 -2.71
N THR A 226 -6.93 -10.59 -2.79
CA THR A 226 -6.46 -11.96 -3.01
C THR A 226 -6.03 -12.08 -4.46
N PHE A 227 -4.73 -11.98 -4.72
CA PHE A 227 -4.17 -12.36 -6.02
C PHE A 227 -4.10 -13.88 -6.13
N THR A 228 -5.20 -14.53 -6.49
CA THR A 228 -5.13 -15.90 -6.98
C THR A 228 -4.71 -15.83 -8.44
N THR A 229 -3.40 -15.87 -8.73
CA THR A 229 -2.92 -15.94 -10.11
C THR A 229 -3.31 -17.30 -10.68
N THR A 230 -4.33 -17.34 -11.53
CA THR A 230 -4.75 -18.54 -12.26
C THR A 230 -4.04 -18.58 -13.61
N ALA A 231 -3.62 -19.78 -14.03
CA ALA A 231 -3.10 -20.03 -15.35
C ALA A 231 -3.88 -21.18 -16.00
N THR A 232 -4.07 -21.06 -17.31
CA THR A 232 -4.72 -22.07 -18.12
C THR A 232 -3.68 -22.75 -19.01
N LEU A 233 -3.59 -24.07 -18.89
CA LEU A 233 -2.98 -24.93 -19.91
C LEU A 233 -4.07 -25.39 -20.87
N LYS A 234 -3.92 -25.08 -22.14
CA LYS A 234 -4.83 -25.52 -23.19
C LYS A 234 -4.15 -26.55 -24.07
N PHE A 235 -4.72 -27.74 -24.18
CA PHE A 235 -4.24 -28.77 -25.08
C PHE A 235 -4.54 -28.38 -26.53
N VAL A 236 -3.51 -28.31 -27.38
CA VAL A 236 -3.64 -27.84 -28.77
C VAL A 236 -3.38 -28.94 -29.77
N SER A 237 -2.62 -29.98 -29.41
CA SER A 237 -2.31 -31.09 -30.31
C SER A 237 -3.57 -31.80 -30.83
N THR A 238 -3.50 -32.26 -32.07
CA THR A 238 -4.54 -33.03 -32.74
C THR A 238 -4.21 -34.51 -32.91
N ASP A 239 -2.95 -34.92 -32.71
CA ASP A 239 -2.50 -36.31 -32.91
C ASP A 239 -1.25 -36.65 -32.05
N ALA A 240 -1.35 -36.54 -30.73
CA ALA A 240 -0.24 -36.95 -29.85
C ALA A 240 0.09 -38.46 -30.03
N GLY A 241 1.35 -38.76 -30.35
CA GLY A 241 1.81 -40.09 -30.75
C GLY A 241 1.55 -41.20 -29.73
N TYR A 242 1.73 -40.92 -28.44
CA TYR A 242 1.62 -41.90 -27.34
C TYR A 242 0.70 -41.48 -26.18
N LYS A 243 0.34 -42.44 -25.33
CA LYS A 243 -0.41 -42.19 -24.09
C LYS A 243 0.52 -41.53 -23.05
N ASN A 244 0.57 -40.21 -23.08
CA ASN A 244 1.37 -39.41 -22.15
C ASN A 244 0.50 -38.71 -21.11
N THR A 245 1.06 -38.52 -19.92
CA THR A 245 0.46 -37.66 -18.88
C THR A 245 1.22 -36.35 -18.84
N VAL A 246 0.52 -35.23 -19.04
CA VAL A 246 1.05 -33.87 -18.89
C VAL A 246 0.63 -33.34 -17.53
N GLY A 247 1.55 -32.69 -16.83
CA GLY A 247 1.26 -32.00 -15.59
C GLY A 247 2.08 -30.73 -15.42
N VAL A 248 1.72 -30.00 -14.37
CA VAL A 248 2.23 -28.69 -14.02
C VAL A 248 2.62 -28.65 -12.56
N TYR A 249 3.52 -27.75 -12.19
CA TYR A 249 3.91 -27.45 -10.83
C TYR A 249 4.45 -26.02 -10.75
N THR A 250 4.58 -25.49 -9.53
CA THR A 250 5.28 -24.24 -9.29
C THR A 250 6.62 -24.48 -8.59
N VAL A 251 7.60 -23.60 -8.80
CA VAL A 251 8.93 -23.66 -8.17
C VAL A 251 9.24 -22.31 -7.54
N ASP A 252 9.42 -22.29 -6.23
CA ASP A 252 9.87 -21.09 -5.52
C ASP A 252 11.34 -20.76 -5.88
N PRO A 253 11.79 -19.51 -5.64
CA PRO A 253 13.19 -19.10 -5.89
C PRO A 253 14.26 -19.96 -5.18
N ASP A 254 13.92 -20.62 -4.07
CA ASP A 254 14.82 -21.51 -3.34
C ASP A 254 14.87 -22.94 -3.93
N GLY A 255 14.15 -23.19 -5.03
CA GLY A 255 14.03 -24.47 -5.72
C GLY A 255 12.92 -25.38 -5.16
N THR A 256 12.09 -24.91 -4.24
CA THR A 256 10.98 -25.67 -3.67
C THR A 256 9.87 -25.88 -4.68
N ILE A 257 9.46 -27.13 -4.92
CA ILE A 257 8.31 -27.44 -5.78
C ILE A 257 7.00 -27.40 -4.98
N ARG A 258 5.97 -26.76 -5.52
CA ARG A 258 4.60 -26.74 -4.98
C ARG A 258 3.56 -27.07 -6.06
N ASN A 259 2.32 -27.30 -5.58
CA ASN A 259 1.10 -27.35 -6.39
C ASN A 259 1.19 -28.20 -7.66
N ALA A 260 1.79 -29.40 -7.55
CA ALA A 260 1.92 -30.24 -8.71
C ALA A 260 0.61 -30.98 -9.04
N ASP A 261 0.23 -30.90 -10.29
CA ASP A 261 -1.09 -31.28 -10.76
C ASP A 261 -1.04 -31.92 -12.14
N PHE A 262 -1.89 -32.92 -12.39
CA PHE A 262 -1.98 -33.58 -13.69
C PHE A 262 -3.01 -32.88 -14.57
N ALA A 263 -2.54 -32.06 -15.50
CA ALA A 263 -3.38 -31.35 -16.45
C ALA A 263 -4.06 -32.30 -17.46
N PHE A 264 -3.31 -33.23 -18.06
CA PHE A 264 -3.84 -34.13 -19.09
C PHE A 264 -3.31 -35.55 -18.92
N MET A 265 -4.10 -36.44 -18.33
CA MET A 265 -3.66 -37.81 -18.01
C MET A 265 -3.44 -38.73 -19.22
N ASN A 266 -4.06 -38.40 -20.37
CA ASN A 266 -3.92 -39.17 -21.61
C ASN A 266 -3.95 -38.22 -22.81
N ALA A 267 -2.82 -37.57 -23.08
CA ALA A 267 -2.66 -36.60 -24.18
C ALA A 267 -3.21 -37.13 -25.52
N ARG A 268 -2.97 -38.41 -25.87
CA ARG A 268 -3.50 -39.04 -27.08
C ARG A 268 -5.02 -39.11 -27.18
N ALA A 269 -5.73 -39.16 -26.05
CA ALA A 269 -7.19 -39.14 -26.02
C ALA A 269 -7.78 -37.78 -25.64
N THR A 270 -6.95 -36.81 -25.26
CA THR A 270 -7.38 -35.44 -24.95
C THR A 270 -7.75 -34.73 -26.25
N ALA A 271 -8.94 -34.14 -26.31
CA ALA A 271 -9.37 -33.38 -27.47
C ALA A 271 -8.63 -32.04 -27.53
N SER A 272 -8.20 -31.63 -28.73
CA SER A 272 -7.71 -30.26 -28.95
C SER A 272 -8.74 -29.23 -28.48
N GLY A 273 -8.29 -28.20 -27.78
CA GLY A 273 -9.11 -27.19 -27.13
C GLY A 273 -9.50 -27.49 -25.67
N THR A 274 -9.15 -28.66 -25.13
CA THR A 274 -9.38 -28.97 -23.70
C THR A 274 -8.47 -28.10 -22.83
N SER A 275 -9.03 -27.41 -21.85
CA SER A 275 -8.29 -26.55 -20.91
C SER A 275 -8.18 -27.18 -19.53
N HIS A 276 -7.11 -26.85 -18.82
CA HIS A 276 -6.86 -27.16 -17.42
C HIS A 276 -6.39 -25.89 -16.71
N GLU A 277 -7.19 -25.43 -15.76
CA GLU A 277 -6.87 -24.26 -14.92
C GLU A 277 -6.11 -24.72 -13.67
N PHE A 278 -5.09 -23.97 -13.29
CA PHE A 278 -4.32 -24.21 -12.08
C PHE A 278 -3.90 -22.90 -11.42
N GLU A 279 -3.74 -22.94 -10.10
CA GLU A 279 -3.26 -21.81 -9.31
C GLU A 279 -1.73 -21.72 -9.36
N VAL A 280 -1.22 -20.55 -9.71
CA VAL A 280 0.20 -20.19 -9.61
C VAL A 280 0.45 -19.62 -8.21
N SER A 281 0.70 -20.51 -7.26
CA SER A 281 1.02 -20.14 -5.87
C SER A 281 2.49 -20.36 -5.55
N GLY A 282 3.07 -19.47 -4.74
CA GLY A 282 4.48 -19.49 -4.37
C GLY A 282 4.97 -18.13 -3.86
N ALA A 283 6.25 -18.05 -3.55
CA ALA A 283 6.91 -16.79 -3.20
C ALA A 283 7.08 -15.87 -4.44
N VAL A 284 7.36 -14.58 -4.23
CA VAL A 284 7.71 -13.65 -5.31
C VAL A 284 8.87 -14.22 -6.13
N GLY A 285 8.70 -14.28 -7.46
CA GLY A 285 9.67 -14.92 -8.37
C GLY A 285 9.41 -16.41 -8.63
N VAL A 286 8.23 -16.92 -8.25
CA VAL A 286 7.79 -18.30 -8.56
C VAL A 286 7.87 -18.60 -10.06
N GLN A 287 8.39 -19.78 -10.39
CA GLN A 287 8.47 -20.31 -11.75
C GLN A 287 7.36 -21.34 -11.97
N ILE A 288 6.83 -21.44 -13.19
CA ILE A 288 5.93 -22.52 -13.58
C ILE A 288 6.77 -23.60 -14.24
N GLY A 289 6.71 -24.80 -13.70
CA GLY A 289 7.31 -25.99 -14.27
C GLY A 289 6.27 -26.88 -14.91
N LEU A 290 6.65 -27.55 -16.01
CA LEU A 290 5.82 -28.54 -16.69
C LEU A 290 6.56 -29.85 -16.81
N PHE A 291 5.82 -30.94 -16.76
CA PHE A 291 6.35 -32.28 -16.96
C PHE A 291 5.46 -33.11 -17.86
N MET A 292 6.10 -34.04 -18.57
CA MET A 292 5.45 -35.09 -19.32
C MET A 292 6.00 -36.46 -18.88
N ILE A 293 5.10 -37.42 -18.69
CA ILE A 293 5.42 -38.82 -18.39
C ILE A 293 5.06 -39.67 -19.61
N ALA A 294 6.05 -40.27 -20.26
CA ALA A 294 5.82 -41.18 -21.39
C ALA A 294 5.24 -42.53 -20.91
N ASN A 295 4.20 -43.02 -21.61
CA ASN A 295 3.54 -44.33 -21.38
C ASN A 295 2.75 -44.50 -20.04
N GLY A 296 2.14 -43.42 -19.56
CA GLY A 296 1.63 -43.22 -18.18
C GLY A 296 0.36 -43.96 -17.71
N TYR A 297 0.31 -45.30 -17.73
CA TYR A 297 -0.50 -46.06 -16.74
C TYR A 297 -0.04 -47.53 -16.70
N ASN A 298 0.04 -48.16 -17.86
CA ASN A 298 0.35 -49.60 -17.99
C ASN A 298 1.84 -49.90 -17.91
N ALA A 299 2.72 -49.02 -18.41
CA ALA A 299 4.17 -49.17 -18.27
C ALA A 299 4.61 -49.00 -16.80
N ASN A 300 3.85 -48.21 -16.05
CA ASN A 300 4.06 -47.96 -14.62
C ASN A 300 3.26 -48.93 -13.74
N GLY A 301 2.84 -50.08 -14.28
CA GLY A 301 2.21 -51.16 -13.49
C GLY A 301 0.93 -50.78 -12.74
N GLY A 302 0.21 -49.72 -13.16
CA GLY A 302 -0.94 -49.18 -12.42
C GLY A 302 -0.58 -48.61 -11.04
N TYR A 303 0.68 -48.19 -10.85
CA TYR A 303 1.33 -47.68 -9.63
C TYR A 303 0.40 -47.45 -8.42
N GLY A 304 0.41 -48.37 -7.46
CA GLY A 304 -0.41 -48.32 -6.23
C GLY A 304 -0.01 -47.25 -5.20
N GLY A 305 0.88 -46.31 -5.56
CA GLY A 305 1.29 -45.17 -4.74
C GLY A 305 0.77 -43.81 -5.24
N ILE A 306 0.11 -43.76 -6.41
CA ILE A 306 -0.47 -42.54 -6.98
C ILE A 306 -1.90 -42.88 -7.44
N ASP A 307 -2.91 -42.23 -6.87
CA ASP A 307 -4.30 -42.39 -7.31
C ASP A 307 -4.55 -41.56 -8.58
N MET A 308 -4.36 -42.19 -9.74
CA MET A 308 -4.65 -41.61 -11.05
C MET A 308 -6.15 -41.40 -11.33
N ASN A 309 -7.04 -41.65 -10.36
CA ASN A 309 -8.46 -41.27 -10.47
C ASN A 309 -8.77 -39.91 -9.82
N THR A 310 -7.90 -39.38 -8.94
CA THR A 310 -8.09 -38.08 -8.27
C THR A 310 -7.16 -36.97 -8.77
N GLY A 311 -6.07 -37.31 -9.48
CA GLY A 311 -5.34 -36.37 -10.34
C GLY A 311 -4.30 -35.45 -9.74
N THR A 312 -3.98 -35.56 -8.44
CA THR A 312 -3.02 -34.66 -7.76
C THR A 312 -1.67 -35.33 -7.50
N LEU A 313 -0.55 -34.66 -7.78
CA LEU A 313 0.81 -35.08 -7.41
C LEU A 313 1.29 -34.25 -6.22
N ASN A 314 1.21 -34.77 -5.00
CA ASN A 314 1.63 -34.01 -3.82
C ASN A 314 3.13 -34.22 -3.53
N PHE A 315 3.92 -33.14 -3.50
CA PHE A 315 5.33 -33.15 -3.08
C PHE A 315 5.52 -33.09 -1.55
N TYR A 316 4.42 -33.17 -0.77
CA TYR A 316 4.44 -33.09 0.69
C TYR A 316 4.05 -34.43 1.33
N TYR A 317 4.85 -34.88 2.30
CA TYR A 317 4.33 -35.77 3.34
C TYR A 317 4.90 -35.45 4.74
N ASN A 318 4.01 -35.40 5.73
CA ASN A 318 4.21 -34.92 7.10
C ASN A 318 4.31 -36.08 8.10
N TYR A 319 5.31 -36.06 9.00
CA TYR A 319 5.20 -36.71 10.31
C TYR A 319 6.01 -36.00 11.42
N GLY A 320 5.68 -34.73 11.69
CA GLY A 320 5.67 -34.19 13.06
C GLY A 320 6.97 -34.11 13.91
N GLN A 321 8.16 -33.86 13.36
CA GLN A 321 9.35 -33.42 14.13
C GLN A 321 10.19 -32.34 13.41
N ALA A 322 11.17 -31.76 14.12
CA ALA A 322 11.81 -30.44 13.93
C ALA A 322 12.77 -30.29 12.72
N ASP A 323 12.81 -31.26 11.81
CA ASP A 323 13.89 -31.42 10.83
C ASP A 323 13.35 -31.44 9.39
N GLN A 324 12.30 -30.64 9.12
CA GLN A 324 11.62 -30.63 7.83
C GLN A 324 12.54 -30.21 6.68
N ARG A 325 12.59 -31.01 5.59
CA ARG A 325 13.08 -30.57 4.28
C ARG A 325 12.20 -31.13 3.17
N LEU A 326 11.96 -30.27 2.18
CA LEU A 326 11.03 -30.47 1.06
C LEU A 326 11.60 -31.44 0.03
N ALA A 327 10.72 -32.13 -0.70
CA ALA A 327 11.12 -33.02 -1.78
C ALA A 327 11.88 -32.23 -2.86
N LYS A 328 13.05 -32.75 -3.27
CA LYS A 328 13.81 -32.27 -4.42
C LYS A 328 13.73 -33.31 -5.52
N VAL A 329 13.54 -32.89 -6.77
CA VAL A 329 13.85 -33.76 -7.91
C VAL A 329 15.37 -33.88 -8.00
N THR A 330 15.91 -35.06 -7.71
CA THR A 330 17.32 -35.38 -7.98
C THR A 330 17.42 -36.49 -9.02
N ASP A 331 18.34 -36.30 -9.97
CA ASP A 331 18.64 -37.20 -11.07
C ASP A 331 19.38 -38.46 -10.60
N ASP A 332 18.75 -39.62 -10.85
CA ASP A 332 19.47 -40.88 -11.09
C ASP A 332 18.72 -41.66 -12.18
N GLY A 333 18.60 -41.04 -13.36
CA GLY A 333 18.12 -41.67 -14.61
C GLY A 333 16.68 -42.17 -14.58
N ASP A 334 15.72 -41.35 -15.01
CA ASP A 334 14.33 -41.71 -15.33
C ASP A 334 13.31 -41.75 -14.14
N ASN A 335 13.49 -40.96 -13.08
CA ASN A 335 12.61 -41.05 -11.89
C ASN A 335 12.36 -39.73 -11.12
N VAL A 336 11.13 -39.48 -10.63
CA VAL A 336 10.89 -38.54 -9.51
C VAL A 336 11.07 -39.30 -8.21
N SER A 337 11.83 -38.75 -7.27
CA SER A 337 12.03 -39.35 -5.96
C SER A 337 11.79 -38.36 -4.82
N LEU A 338 11.28 -38.85 -3.70
CA LEU A 338 11.25 -38.16 -2.41
C LEU A 338 12.58 -38.40 -1.69
N ILE A 339 13.16 -37.37 -1.08
CA ILE A 339 14.39 -37.49 -0.28
C ILE A 339 14.03 -37.25 1.19
N TRP A 340 14.29 -38.26 2.01
CA TRP A 340 14.06 -38.23 3.46
C TRP A 340 15.17 -37.49 4.19
N SER A 341 14.90 -37.07 5.43
CA SER A 341 15.84 -36.32 6.27
C SER A 341 17.14 -37.06 6.60
N ASP A 342 17.14 -38.40 6.51
CA ASP A 342 18.32 -39.25 6.69
C ASP A 342 19.11 -39.47 5.38
N GLY A 343 18.70 -38.81 4.29
CA GLY A 343 19.30 -38.94 2.96
C GLY A 343 18.85 -40.18 2.20
N THR A 344 17.90 -40.95 2.72
CA THR A 344 17.28 -42.05 1.96
C THR A 344 16.33 -41.51 0.90
N THR A 345 16.14 -42.26 -0.17
CA THR A 345 15.40 -41.82 -1.36
C THR A 345 14.29 -42.81 -1.68
N ASP A 346 13.04 -42.35 -1.78
CA ASP A 346 11.89 -43.14 -2.24
C ASP A 346 11.48 -42.72 -3.64
N LYS A 347 11.48 -43.68 -4.56
CA LYS A 347 11.08 -43.45 -5.94
C LYS A 347 9.56 -43.30 -6.06
N LEU A 348 9.09 -42.13 -6.49
CA LEU A 348 7.68 -41.78 -6.65
C LEU A 348 7.14 -42.06 -8.06
N ILE A 349 7.91 -41.75 -9.10
CA ILE A 349 7.54 -41.99 -10.50
C ILE A 349 8.63 -42.85 -11.15
N ALA A 350 8.21 -43.92 -11.83
CA ALA A 350 9.06 -44.71 -12.71
C ALA A 350 8.77 -44.34 -14.17
N GLY A 351 9.80 -44.12 -14.98
CA GLY A 351 9.69 -43.87 -16.42
C GLY A 351 10.29 -42.54 -16.87
N THR A 352 10.52 -42.37 -18.17
CA THR A 352 11.16 -41.16 -18.71
C THR A 352 10.29 -39.94 -18.46
N ILE A 353 10.87 -38.93 -17.81
CA ILE A 353 10.22 -37.65 -17.51
C ILE A 353 10.90 -36.59 -18.34
N TYR A 354 10.12 -35.95 -19.20
CA TYR A 354 10.55 -34.77 -19.93
C TYR A 354 10.11 -33.53 -19.15
N HIS A 355 11.02 -32.56 -19.03
CA HIS A 355 10.78 -31.29 -18.35
C HIS A 355 11.22 -30.16 -19.27
N SER A 356 10.63 -28.97 -19.09
CA SER A 356 11.19 -27.75 -19.67
C SER A 356 11.30 -26.68 -18.60
N SER A 357 12.52 -26.23 -18.37
CA SER A 357 12.81 -25.05 -17.55
C SER A 357 13.72 -24.04 -18.25
N ALA A 358 14.21 -24.30 -19.47
CA ALA A 358 15.02 -23.37 -20.27
C ALA A 358 14.81 -23.56 -21.78
N SER A 359 14.90 -22.48 -22.55
CA SER A 359 14.94 -22.52 -24.02
C SER A 359 16.37 -22.80 -24.50
N ASP A 360 16.54 -23.73 -25.45
CA ASP A 360 17.71 -23.99 -26.31
C ASP A 360 18.96 -24.73 -25.76
N GLY A 361 18.96 -25.22 -24.52
CA GLY A 361 20.05 -26.05 -23.98
C GLY A 361 19.61 -27.45 -23.55
N SER A 362 20.40 -28.48 -23.89
CA SER A 362 20.30 -29.81 -23.26
C SER A 362 20.38 -29.66 -21.74
N SER A 363 19.27 -29.88 -21.05
CA SER A 363 19.16 -29.76 -19.58
C SER A 363 19.13 -31.14 -18.91
N SER A 364 20.08 -32.02 -19.22
CA SER A 364 20.39 -33.28 -18.48
C SER A 364 19.21 -34.12 -17.90
N LEU A 365 18.02 -34.09 -18.47
CA LEU A 365 16.93 -35.05 -18.23
C LEU A 365 16.49 -35.65 -19.58
N ASN A 366 17.47 -35.84 -20.45
CA ASN A 366 17.26 -36.52 -21.70
C ASN A 366 18.26 -37.66 -21.85
N ARG A 367 17.74 -38.85 -22.07
CA ARG A 367 18.50 -40.08 -22.25
C ARG A 367 19.30 -40.11 -23.56
N ASP A 368 18.90 -39.35 -24.59
CA ASP A 368 19.48 -39.40 -25.93
C ASP A 368 20.16 -38.11 -26.41
N ASP A 369 20.38 -37.13 -25.52
CA ASP A 369 21.04 -35.83 -25.79
C ASP A 369 20.36 -34.94 -26.86
N ASN A 370 19.16 -35.28 -27.36
CA ASN A 370 18.33 -34.45 -28.24
C ASN A 370 17.51 -33.37 -27.50
N ILE A 371 16.83 -32.48 -28.23
CA ILE A 371 15.89 -31.50 -27.64
C ILE A 371 14.48 -32.07 -27.79
N HIS A 372 13.79 -32.34 -26.66
CA HIS A 372 12.42 -32.88 -26.64
C HIS A 372 11.36 -31.86 -26.22
N VAL A 373 11.75 -30.60 -25.97
CA VAL A 373 10.80 -29.53 -25.67
C VAL A 373 11.12 -28.27 -26.47
N ILE A 374 10.11 -27.74 -27.15
CA ILE A 374 10.19 -26.49 -27.93
C ILE A 374 9.22 -25.48 -27.34
N THR A 375 9.66 -24.24 -27.18
CA THR A 375 8.86 -23.16 -26.57
C THR A 375 8.89 -21.91 -27.44
N GLY A 376 7.75 -21.24 -27.62
CA GLY A 376 7.67 -19.96 -28.36
C GLY A 376 6.29 -19.32 -28.22
N LEU A 377 6.13 -18.08 -28.69
CA LEU A 377 4.79 -17.46 -28.71
C LEU A 377 3.83 -18.28 -29.58
N ALA A 378 2.59 -18.46 -29.11
CA ALA A 378 1.59 -19.21 -29.86
C ALA A 378 1.29 -18.55 -31.22
N ASN A 379 1.32 -17.22 -31.29
CA ASN A 379 1.26 -16.43 -32.52
C ASN A 379 2.20 -15.22 -32.42
N ALA A 380 2.79 -14.78 -33.54
CA ALA A 380 3.75 -13.66 -33.54
C ALA A 380 3.16 -12.30 -33.11
N GLY A 381 1.83 -12.16 -33.08
CA GLY A 381 1.11 -10.97 -32.60
C GLY A 381 0.41 -11.17 -31.25
N ASP A 382 0.58 -12.33 -30.63
CA ASP A 382 0.02 -12.67 -29.31
C ASP A 382 1.18 -12.97 -28.37
N ASN A 383 1.44 -12.03 -27.48
CA ASN A 383 2.48 -12.14 -26.46
C ASN A 383 1.92 -12.55 -25.10
N THR A 384 0.64 -12.93 -24.96
CA THR A 384 0.05 -13.40 -23.69
C THR A 384 -0.12 -14.91 -23.64
N THR A 385 0.18 -15.60 -24.75
CA THR A 385 0.11 -17.06 -24.88
C THR A 385 1.46 -17.66 -25.27
N LEU A 386 1.99 -18.54 -24.42
CA LEU A 386 3.21 -19.31 -24.70
C LEU A 386 2.83 -20.71 -25.18
N ARG A 387 3.28 -21.09 -26.38
CA ARG A 387 3.15 -22.44 -26.91
C ARG A 387 4.35 -23.29 -26.52
N LEU A 388 4.04 -24.51 -26.09
CA LEU A 388 4.99 -25.51 -25.63
C LEU A 388 4.71 -26.82 -26.37
N GLY A 389 5.72 -27.38 -27.02
CA GLY A 389 5.65 -28.69 -27.67
C GLY A 389 6.56 -29.67 -26.95
N PHE A 390 6.02 -30.83 -26.59
CA PHE A 390 6.77 -31.95 -26.03
C PHE A 390 6.81 -33.09 -27.05
N GLU A 391 8.02 -33.47 -27.42
CA GLU A 391 8.33 -34.59 -28.31
C GLU A 391 8.16 -35.90 -27.54
N ASP A 392 7.41 -36.85 -28.10
CA ASP A 392 7.08 -38.10 -27.42
C ASP A 392 7.68 -39.37 -28.06
N GLN A 393 8.53 -39.23 -29.09
CA GLN A 393 9.21 -40.34 -29.77
C GLN A 393 10.74 -40.30 -29.67
N ASP A 394 11.34 -41.47 -29.41
CA ASP A 394 12.79 -41.70 -29.45
C ASP A 394 13.33 -41.52 -30.90
N HIS A 395 14.33 -40.64 -31.10
CA HIS A 395 15.17 -40.47 -32.30
C HIS A 395 14.68 -39.62 -33.51
N LEU A 396 13.70 -38.71 -33.40
CA LEU A 396 13.25 -37.94 -34.59
C LEU A 396 13.12 -36.41 -34.49
N GLY A 397 13.31 -35.77 -33.33
CA GLY A 397 13.17 -34.32 -33.07
C GLY A 397 13.10 -33.38 -34.28
N ASP A 398 11.91 -33.25 -34.88
CA ASP A 398 11.63 -32.42 -36.04
C ASP A 398 10.42 -31.50 -35.87
N ALA A 399 9.81 -31.45 -34.68
CA ALA A 399 8.65 -30.62 -34.36
C ALA A 399 7.47 -30.86 -35.31
N ASP A 400 7.21 -32.11 -35.68
CA ASP A 400 6.13 -32.49 -36.60
C ASP A 400 4.81 -32.81 -35.89
N PHE A 401 3.78 -33.16 -36.67
CA PHE A 401 2.38 -33.21 -36.21
C PHE A 401 2.06 -34.27 -35.14
N ASN A 402 3.04 -35.03 -34.64
CA ASN A 402 2.85 -36.09 -33.64
C ASN A 402 3.10 -35.64 -32.18
N ASP A 403 3.46 -34.38 -31.95
CA ASP A 403 3.84 -33.87 -30.63
C ASP A 403 2.68 -33.54 -29.70
N VAL A 404 2.97 -33.55 -28.39
CA VAL A 404 2.07 -32.99 -27.38
C VAL A 404 2.28 -31.48 -27.30
N ILE A 405 1.33 -30.72 -27.84
CA ILE A 405 1.37 -29.26 -27.86
C ILE A 405 0.35 -28.72 -26.86
N VAL A 406 0.81 -27.82 -25.98
CA VAL A 406 -0.02 -27.07 -25.04
C VAL A 406 0.26 -25.57 -25.14
N ASP A 407 -0.79 -24.76 -25.03
CA ASP A 407 -0.69 -23.31 -24.88
C ASP A 407 -0.86 -22.97 -23.40
N LEU A 408 0.08 -22.23 -22.83
CA LEU A 408 0.02 -21.68 -21.48
C LEU A 408 -0.38 -20.21 -21.57
N GLN A 409 -1.48 -19.87 -20.89
CA GLN A 409 -1.95 -18.50 -20.73
C GLN A 409 -2.08 -18.20 -19.23
N VAL A 410 -1.55 -17.08 -18.75
CA VAL A 410 -1.76 -16.61 -17.38
C VAL A 410 -2.91 -15.60 -17.41
N GLU A 411 -3.94 -15.80 -16.58
CA GLU A 411 -5.17 -15.00 -16.64
C GLU A 411 -4.95 -13.54 -16.22
N THR A 412 -5.68 -12.64 -16.87
CA THR A 412 -5.71 -11.21 -16.57
C THR A 412 -6.36 -10.98 -15.21
N GLN A 413 -5.62 -10.39 -14.27
CA GLN A 413 -6.18 -10.02 -12.96
C GLN A 413 -6.90 -8.68 -13.06
N VAL A 414 -8.17 -8.63 -12.66
CA VAL A 414 -8.93 -7.38 -12.49
C VAL A 414 -8.77 -6.96 -11.03
N VAL A 415 -8.10 -5.84 -10.79
CA VAL A 415 -8.10 -5.16 -9.50
C VAL A 415 -9.21 -4.13 -9.52
N GLU A 416 -10.19 -4.30 -8.64
CA GLU A 416 -11.17 -3.27 -8.30
C GLU A 416 -10.62 -2.46 -7.13
N THR A 417 -10.27 -1.19 -7.37
CA THR A 417 -9.99 -0.23 -6.28
C THR A 417 -11.32 0.27 -5.74
N ILE A 418 -11.59 0.00 -4.47
CA ILE A 418 -12.69 0.61 -3.73
C ILE A 418 -12.12 1.86 -3.07
N LEU A 419 -12.57 3.05 -3.48
CA LEU A 419 -12.39 4.26 -2.68
C LEU A 419 -13.17 4.03 -1.38
N ARG A 420 -12.46 3.93 -0.26
CA ARG A 420 -13.09 4.08 1.05
C ARG A 420 -13.27 5.58 1.27
N PRO A 421 -14.39 6.05 1.85
CA PRO A 421 -14.43 7.40 2.39
C PRO A 421 -13.35 7.49 3.46
N ASP A 422 -12.40 8.39 3.25
CA ASP A 422 -11.29 8.65 4.15
C ASP A 422 -11.73 9.83 5.00
N ASP A 423 -12.34 9.55 6.16
CA ASP A 423 -12.88 10.60 7.03
C ASP A 423 -11.72 11.30 7.76
N ASP A 424 -11.45 12.56 7.42
CA ASP A 424 -10.30 13.31 7.93
C ASP A 424 -10.66 14.33 9.03
N ILE A 425 -9.68 14.69 9.86
CA ILE A 425 -9.78 15.77 10.85
C ILE A 425 -8.71 16.82 10.60
N LEU A 426 -9.12 18.02 10.22
CA LEU A 426 -8.25 19.13 9.82
C LEU A 426 -8.39 20.32 10.79
N TYR A 427 -7.26 20.79 11.31
CA TYR A 427 -7.14 22.01 12.11
C TYR A 427 -6.21 23.01 11.44
N GLY A 428 -6.70 24.20 11.10
CA GLY A 428 -5.85 25.33 10.66
C GLY A 428 -5.04 25.91 11.82
N ASP A 429 -5.67 25.98 13.00
CA ASP A 429 -5.17 26.58 14.23
C ASP A 429 -5.07 28.12 14.19
N ALA A 430 -3.96 28.73 13.83
CA ALA A 430 -3.81 30.17 13.95
C ALA A 430 -3.24 30.80 12.69
N GLY A 431 -4.08 31.41 11.86
CA GLY A 431 -3.66 31.85 10.54
C GLY A 431 -4.84 32.27 9.68
N ASN A 432 -4.61 32.56 8.40
CA ASN A 432 -5.69 32.57 7.43
C ASN A 432 -5.51 31.34 6.56
N ASP A 433 -6.14 30.25 6.99
CA ASP A 433 -5.84 28.92 6.53
C ASP A 433 -6.75 28.52 5.36
N THR A 434 -6.30 27.55 4.58
CA THR A 434 -7.10 26.92 3.54
C THR A 434 -7.13 25.42 3.74
N LEU A 435 -8.30 24.90 4.11
CA LEU A 435 -8.52 23.49 4.41
C LEU A 435 -9.40 22.85 3.34
N TYR A 436 -8.93 21.72 2.80
CA TYR A 436 -9.65 20.87 1.86
C TYR A 436 -9.83 19.49 2.47
N GLY A 437 -11.05 19.09 2.84
CA GLY A 437 -11.37 17.75 3.35
C GLY A 437 -11.14 16.69 2.28
N GLY A 438 -11.97 16.69 1.25
CA GLY A 438 -11.77 15.84 0.08
C GLY A 438 -12.88 14.82 -0.10
N PHE A 439 -12.59 13.54 0.06
CA PHE A 439 -13.58 12.47 0.00
C PHE A 439 -13.71 11.83 1.37
N GLY A 440 -14.89 11.87 1.97
CA GLY A 440 -15.04 11.41 3.34
C GLY A 440 -16.06 12.26 4.06
N ASN A 441 -16.37 11.90 5.29
CA ASN A 441 -17.11 12.78 6.19
C ASN A 441 -16.08 13.51 7.04
N ASP A 442 -15.67 14.69 6.57
CA ASP A 442 -14.51 15.36 7.13
C ASP A 442 -14.90 16.31 8.27
N VAL A 443 -13.98 16.57 9.19
CA VAL A 443 -14.13 17.58 10.24
C VAL A 443 -13.12 18.68 10.01
N LEU A 444 -13.59 19.89 9.72
CA LEU A 444 -12.75 21.04 9.42
C LEU A 444 -12.93 22.12 10.48
N ASN A 445 -11.84 22.52 11.12
CA ASN A 445 -11.78 23.65 12.03
C ASN A 445 -10.69 24.62 11.57
N GLY A 446 -11.07 25.81 11.13
CA GLY A 446 -10.11 26.85 10.71
C GLY A 446 -9.27 27.37 11.87
N GLY A 447 -9.84 27.45 13.07
CA GLY A 447 -9.20 28.02 14.24
C GLY A 447 -9.39 29.53 14.30
N THR A 448 -8.31 30.28 14.53
CA THR A 448 -8.33 31.74 14.61
C THR A 448 -7.83 32.37 13.32
N GLY A 449 -8.45 33.48 12.91
CA GLY A 449 -8.19 34.19 11.68
C GLY A 449 -9.30 34.00 10.65
N SER A 450 -9.03 34.33 9.38
CA SER A 450 -10.06 34.34 8.33
C SER A 450 -9.84 33.20 7.36
N ASP A 451 -10.53 32.09 7.57
CA ASP A 451 -10.20 30.83 6.92
C ASP A 451 -11.07 30.50 5.70
N HIS A 452 -10.57 29.60 4.87
CA HIS A 452 -11.25 29.05 3.70
C HIS A 452 -11.43 27.55 3.84
N LEU A 453 -12.67 27.11 4.02
CA LEU A 453 -13.03 25.72 4.30
C LEU A 453 -13.78 25.11 3.11
N TYR A 454 -13.29 23.96 2.64
CA TYR A 454 -13.86 23.16 1.56
C TYR A 454 -14.07 21.74 2.08
N GLY A 455 -15.32 21.34 2.29
CA GLY A 455 -15.63 19.98 2.77
C GLY A 455 -15.34 18.93 1.69
N GLY A 456 -15.79 19.19 0.46
CA GLY A 456 -15.65 18.27 -0.64
C GLY A 456 -16.86 17.36 -0.80
N GLN A 457 -16.61 16.04 -0.88
CA GLN A 457 -17.65 15.02 -1.04
C GLN A 457 -17.80 14.23 0.24
N GLY A 458 -19.00 14.30 0.80
CA GLY A 458 -19.46 13.46 1.91
C GLY A 458 -20.34 14.29 2.82
N ALA A 459 -20.46 13.90 4.08
CA ALA A 459 -21.19 14.67 5.08
C ALA A 459 -20.18 15.37 6.01
N ASP A 460 -19.83 16.61 5.67
CA ASP A 460 -18.71 17.31 6.31
C ASP A 460 -19.16 18.17 7.49
N THR A 461 -18.33 18.30 8.52
CA THR A 461 -18.59 19.14 9.69
C THR A 461 -17.63 20.33 9.72
N PHE A 462 -18.18 21.52 9.59
CA PHE A 462 -17.45 22.78 9.74
C PHE A 462 -17.61 23.29 11.18
N VAL A 463 -16.53 23.26 11.94
CA VAL A 463 -16.51 23.57 13.38
C VAL A 463 -16.11 25.03 13.61
N PHE A 464 -16.90 25.73 14.40
CA PHE A 464 -16.62 27.07 14.91
C PHE A 464 -16.56 27.00 16.44
N ASP A 465 -15.35 27.14 17.00
CA ASP A 465 -15.08 26.97 18.43
C ASP A 465 -14.63 28.24 19.15
N ASN A 466 -14.46 29.34 18.41
CA ASN A 466 -14.05 30.62 18.97
C ASN A 466 -14.75 31.82 18.29
N MET A 467 -14.78 32.96 19.00
CA MET A 467 -15.28 34.24 18.48
C MET A 467 -14.16 35.28 18.56
N ASP A 468 -13.18 35.16 17.68
CA ASP A 468 -11.99 36.02 17.63
C ASP A 468 -12.22 37.35 16.87
N GLY A 469 -13.37 37.48 16.18
CA GLY A 469 -13.77 38.65 15.42
C GLY A 469 -13.30 38.64 13.96
N PHE A 470 -12.64 37.57 13.52
CA PHE A 470 -12.43 37.27 12.12
C PHE A 470 -13.65 36.53 11.55
N VAL A 471 -13.64 36.31 10.24
CA VAL A 471 -14.78 35.71 9.54
C VAL A 471 -14.27 34.68 8.54
N ASP A 472 -14.79 33.47 8.66
CA ASP A 472 -14.44 32.35 7.78
C ASP A 472 -15.33 32.29 6.56
N THR A 473 -14.90 31.52 5.57
CA THR A 473 -15.66 31.26 4.36
C THR A 473 -15.77 29.76 4.12
N VAL A 474 -17.00 29.25 4.18
CA VAL A 474 -17.34 27.87 3.80
C VAL A 474 -17.79 27.88 2.33
N HIS A 475 -17.12 27.12 1.48
CA HIS A 475 -17.27 27.27 0.02
C HIS A 475 -18.34 26.37 -0.60
N ASP A 476 -18.63 25.23 -0.01
CA ASP A 476 -19.38 24.15 -0.65
C ASP A 476 -20.43 23.47 0.25
N PHE A 477 -20.82 24.11 1.35
CA PHE A 477 -21.84 23.62 2.28
C PHE A 477 -23.14 23.20 1.57
N LYS A 478 -23.56 21.95 1.81
CA LYS A 478 -24.78 21.35 1.32
C LYS A 478 -25.40 20.44 2.39
N ALA A 479 -26.33 21.00 3.16
CA ALA A 479 -27.18 20.24 4.08
C ALA A 479 -27.90 19.01 3.46
N SER A 480 -28.07 18.96 2.13
CA SER A 480 -28.62 17.79 1.43
C SER A 480 -27.65 16.62 1.27
N GLU A 481 -26.35 16.88 1.32
CA GLU A 481 -25.29 15.86 1.28
C GLU A 481 -24.92 15.38 2.70
N GLY A 482 -25.27 16.16 3.72
CA GLY A 482 -25.15 15.78 5.13
C GLY A 482 -24.37 16.79 5.96
N ASP A 483 -23.90 17.86 5.32
CA ASP A 483 -23.01 18.84 5.95
C ASP A 483 -23.63 19.52 7.17
N VAL A 484 -22.75 19.82 8.12
CA VAL A 484 -23.07 20.35 9.44
C VAL A 484 -22.25 21.61 9.69
N LEU A 485 -22.90 22.66 10.17
CA LEU A 485 -22.24 23.77 10.84
C LEU A 485 -22.29 23.50 12.36
N ASP A 486 -21.16 23.15 12.96
CA ASP A 486 -21.06 22.99 14.40
C ASP A 486 -20.62 24.31 15.03
N ILE A 487 -21.49 24.86 15.86
CA ILE A 487 -21.30 26.12 16.58
C ILE A 487 -21.45 25.92 18.09
N SER A 488 -21.50 24.67 18.53
CA SER A 488 -21.85 24.32 19.92
C SER A 488 -20.85 24.88 20.93
N ASP A 489 -19.62 25.10 20.52
CA ASP A 489 -18.54 25.63 21.35
C ASP A 489 -18.56 27.17 21.48
N ILE A 490 -19.22 27.88 20.56
CA ILE A 490 -19.37 29.34 20.61
C ILE A 490 -20.69 29.82 21.22
N LEU A 491 -21.58 28.90 21.62
CA LEU A 491 -22.79 29.23 22.35
C LEU A 491 -22.62 29.06 23.87
N SER A 492 -23.15 30.00 24.64
CA SER A 492 -23.14 30.00 26.09
C SER A 492 -24.55 29.83 26.64
N GLY A 493 -24.81 28.65 27.20
CA GLY A 493 -26.05 28.37 27.93
C GLY A 493 -27.27 28.07 27.08
N TYR A 494 -27.11 27.83 25.77
CA TYR A 494 -28.19 27.39 24.89
C TYR A 494 -28.79 26.05 25.34
N ASP A 495 -30.10 26.04 25.60
CA ASP A 495 -30.90 24.84 25.87
C ASP A 495 -32.04 24.74 24.83
N ALA A 496 -31.94 23.79 23.91
CA ALA A 496 -32.93 23.58 22.86
C ALA A 496 -34.37 23.31 23.36
N GLY A 497 -34.55 22.96 24.64
CA GLY A 497 -35.86 22.78 25.27
C GLY A 497 -36.48 24.06 25.83
N VAL A 498 -35.71 25.14 25.94
CA VAL A 498 -36.11 26.39 26.60
C VAL A 498 -35.93 27.60 25.68
N ASP A 499 -34.83 27.64 24.94
CA ASP A 499 -34.38 28.80 24.20
C ASP A 499 -34.79 28.75 22.72
N ASP A 500 -35.01 29.93 22.14
CA ASP A 500 -35.21 30.09 20.70
C ASP A 500 -33.84 30.25 20.03
N ILE A 501 -33.51 29.37 19.07
CA ILE A 501 -32.21 29.44 18.37
C ILE A 501 -32.02 30.79 17.66
N THR A 502 -33.09 31.51 17.34
CA THR A 502 -33.00 32.83 16.70
C THR A 502 -32.54 33.95 17.63
N ASP A 503 -32.55 33.73 18.95
CA ASP A 503 -31.91 34.63 19.91
C ASP A 503 -30.37 34.51 19.87
N PHE A 504 -29.87 33.35 19.43
CA PHE A 504 -28.44 33.01 19.34
C PHE A 504 -27.90 33.16 17.92
N LEU A 505 -28.69 32.86 16.88
CA LEU A 505 -28.22 32.78 15.50
C LEU A 505 -29.07 33.57 14.52
N LYS A 506 -28.40 34.12 13.52
CA LYS A 506 -29.06 34.84 12.44
C LYS A 506 -28.33 34.65 11.11
N PHE A 507 -29.08 34.22 10.11
CA PHE A 507 -28.64 34.28 8.72
C PHE A 507 -29.03 35.60 8.05
N VAL A 508 -28.08 36.23 7.37
CA VAL A 508 -28.28 37.44 6.56
C VAL A 508 -27.89 37.15 5.12
N GLN A 509 -28.87 37.21 4.21
CA GLN A 509 -28.62 37.03 2.78
C GLN A 509 -27.76 38.19 2.23
N ASN A 510 -26.67 37.85 1.55
CA ASN A 510 -25.78 38.80 0.88
C ASN A 510 -25.48 38.32 -0.55
N GLY A 511 -26.29 38.77 -1.51
CA GLY A 511 -26.22 38.27 -2.89
C GLY A 511 -26.63 36.80 -2.96
N SER A 512 -25.78 35.95 -3.52
CA SER A 512 -25.95 34.48 -3.52
C SER A 512 -25.51 33.82 -2.22
N ASN A 513 -24.78 34.52 -1.36
CA ASN A 513 -24.18 33.97 -0.15
C ASN A 513 -25.05 34.25 1.08
N VAL A 514 -24.79 33.55 2.16
CA VAL A 514 -25.40 33.78 3.47
C VAL A 514 -24.32 34.09 4.49
N ASP A 515 -24.46 35.21 5.20
CA ASP A 515 -23.62 35.53 6.34
C ASP A 515 -24.26 34.91 7.61
N LEU A 516 -23.48 34.12 8.35
CA LEU A 516 -23.83 33.59 9.67
C LEU A 516 -23.40 34.58 10.74
N TYR A 517 -24.36 34.98 11.57
CA TYR A 517 -24.12 35.79 12.76
C TYR A 517 -24.51 35.04 14.03
N VAL A 518 -23.73 35.25 15.10
CA VAL A 518 -23.89 34.60 16.39
C VAL A 518 -23.98 35.65 17.51
N ASN A 519 -24.91 35.44 18.44
CA ASN A 519 -25.02 36.11 19.73
C ASN A 519 -24.85 35.05 20.81
N ALA A 520 -23.63 34.89 21.31
CA ALA A 520 -23.23 33.69 22.07
C ALA A 520 -24.10 33.39 23.29
N ASP A 521 -24.59 34.41 24.02
CA ASP A 521 -25.39 34.21 25.24
C ASP A 521 -26.90 34.33 25.04
N GLY A 522 -27.35 34.56 23.80
CA GLY A 522 -28.76 34.66 23.45
C GLY A 522 -29.49 35.83 24.12
N ASP A 523 -28.78 36.84 24.65
CA ASP A 523 -29.43 37.90 25.41
C ASP A 523 -30.25 38.86 24.53
N SER A 524 -31.34 39.39 25.07
CA SER A 524 -32.21 40.30 24.33
C SER A 524 -31.54 41.68 24.19
N GLY A 525 -30.75 41.86 23.13
CA GLY A 525 -30.04 43.12 22.83
C GLY A 525 -28.55 42.98 22.61
N GLY A 526 -28.01 41.76 22.70
CA GLY A 526 -26.63 41.41 22.38
C GLY A 526 -26.24 41.78 20.95
N ALA A 527 -24.95 42.02 20.78
CA ALA A 527 -24.38 42.22 19.46
C ALA A 527 -24.28 40.86 18.77
N PHE A 528 -24.82 40.78 17.56
CA PHE A 528 -24.58 39.66 16.67
C PHE A 528 -23.24 39.91 15.96
N ASP A 529 -22.28 39.03 16.19
CA ASP A 529 -20.99 39.04 15.52
C ASP A 529 -21.05 38.11 14.32
N ARG A 530 -20.47 38.53 13.20
CA ARG A 530 -20.40 37.72 11.98
C ARG A 530 -19.29 36.69 12.17
N VAL A 531 -19.60 35.42 12.00
CA VAL A 531 -18.65 34.32 12.21
C VAL A 531 -18.25 33.67 10.88
N ALA A 532 -19.20 33.48 9.95
CA ALA A 532 -18.91 32.82 8.69
C ALA A 532 -19.68 33.38 7.50
N VAL A 533 -19.14 33.12 6.31
CA VAL A 533 -19.78 33.29 5.01
C VAL A 533 -19.99 31.93 4.38
N ILE A 534 -21.24 31.58 4.12
CA ILE A 534 -21.58 30.38 3.37
C ILE A 534 -21.76 30.75 1.89
N VAL A 535 -20.80 30.36 1.06
CA VAL A 535 -20.81 30.63 -0.38
C VAL A 535 -21.92 29.83 -1.04
N GLY A 536 -22.69 30.46 -1.93
CA GLY A 536 -23.87 29.82 -2.53
C GLY A 536 -25.09 29.70 -1.59
N GLY A 537 -24.90 29.96 -0.29
CA GLY A 537 -25.96 30.01 0.72
C GLY A 537 -26.40 28.62 1.19
N VAL A 538 -27.45 28.59 2.02
CA VAL A 538 -27.93 27.37 2.71
C VAL A 538 -29.19 26.77 2.07
N GLY A 539 -29.32 26.86 0.74
CA GLY A 539 -30.50 26.33 0.02
C GLY A 539 -31.85 27.02 0.35
N GLY A 540 -31.81 28.19 1.00
CA GLY A 540 -33.00 28.94 1.41
C GLY A 540 -33.67 28.44 2.70
N ALA A 541 -33.05 27.50 3.41
CA ALA A 541 -33.50 27.03 4.73
C ALA A 541 -33.35 28.13 5.80
N SER A 542 -34.26 28.17 6.76
CA SER A 542 -34.08 28.99 7.97
C SER A 542 -33.12 28.31 8.95
N VAL A 543 -32.63 29.08 9.94
CA VAL A 543 -31.81 28.52 11.03
C VAL A 543 -32.53 27.35 11.72
N GLN A 544 -33.84 27.49 11.99
CA GLN A 544 -34.62 26.42 12.61
C GLN A 544 -34.74 25.19 11.71
N ASP A 545 -34.91 25.37 10.40
CA ASP A 545 -35.00 24.25 9.47
C ASP A 545 -33.69 23.45 9.43
N LEU A 546 -32.54 24.12 9.47
CA LEU A 546 -31.23 23.47 9.51
C LEU A 546 -30.97 22.80 10.86
N LEU A 547 -31.36 23.42 11.97
CA LEU A 547 -31.27 22.83 13.31
C LEU A 547 -32.12 21.55 13.41
N ASP A 548 -33.39 21.62 13.00
CA ASP A 548 -34.31 20.47 13.00
C ASP A 548 -33.83 19.35 12.06
N GLY A 549 -33.14 19.73 10.97
CA GLY A 549 -32.54 18.83 9.99
C GLY A 549 -31.18 18.25 10.41
N GLY A 550 -30.59 18.71 11.52
CA GLY A 550 -29.27 18.29 11.98
C GLY A 550 -28.09 18.93 11.26
N ALA A 551 -28.32 19.88 10.36
CA ALA A 551 -27.29 20.60 9.61
C ALA A 551 -26.72 21.81 10.38
N ILE A 552 -27.25 22.10 11.57
CA ILE A 552 -26.62 22.95 12.59
C ILE A 552 -26.56 22.14 13.88
N VAL A 553 -25.39 22.09 14.51
CA VAL A 553 -25.21 21.57 15.87
C VAL A 553 -24.94 22.75 16.79
N ALA A 554 -25.86 23.00 17.72
CA ALA A 554 -25.86 24.18 18.60
C ALA A 554 -25.78 23.85 20.09
N ALA A 555 -26.02 22.59 20.47
CA ALA A 555 -25.96 22.16 21.86
C ALA A 555 -24.69 21.35 22.09
N GLN A 556 -23.93 21.68 23.14
CA GLN A 556 -22.88 20.80 23.62
C GLN A 556 -23.53 19.48 24.04
N THR A 557 -23.16 18.38 23.40
CA THR A 557 -23.50 17.05 23.90
C THR A 557 -22.90 16.92 25.29
N ALA A 558 -23.74 16.74 26.31
CA ALA A 558 -23.26 16.49 27.67
C ALA A 558 -22.40 15.22 27.67
N VAL A 559 -21.08 15.38 27.79
CA VAL A 559 -20.11 14.30 27.97
C VAL A 559 -20.28 13.64 29.34
#